data_AF-A0A9P4QS76-F1
#
_entry.id   AF-A0A9P4QS76-F1
#
_cell.length_a   1.000
_cell.length_b   1.000
_cell.length_c   1.000
_cell.angle_alpha   90.00
_cell.angle_beta   90.00
_cell.angle_gamma   90.00
#
_symmetry.space_group_name_H-M   'P 1'
#
loop_
_entity.id
_entity.type
_entity.pdbx_description
1 polymer ?
#
loop_
_entity_poly.entity_id
_entity_poly.type
_entity_poly.pdbx_seq_one_letter_code
_entity_poly.pdbx_strand_id
1 'polypeptide(L)' 'KAQSQQYLYPYEENALIEFLLHESMLGKPVRMKHITSLAFSVTRHRPPADRPLKPPGANWAKGLERRRPELVARKNRS' A
#
# COMPACT_ATOMS: atom_id res chain seq x y z
N LYS A 1 -9.06 -6.44 20.02
CA LYS A 1 -8.15 -7.29 19.20
C LYS A 1 -7.92 -6.61 17.86
N ALA A 2 -6.65 -6.42 17.48
CA ALA A 2 -6.14 -6.06 16.15
C ALA A 2 -6.46 -4.67 15.55
N GLN A 3 -6.16 -3.58 16.28
CA GLN A 3 -5.74 -2.32 15.65
C GLN A 3 -4.22 -2.28 15.39
N SER A 4 -3.47 -3.26 15.92
CA SER A 4 -1.99 -3.32 15.94
C SER A 4 -1.34 -4.07 14.77
N GLN A 5 -2.03 -4.26 13.64
CA GLN A 5 -1.46 -4.96 12.46
C GLN A 5 -1.47 -4.15 11.17
N GLN A 6 -1.72 -2.83 11.23
CA GLN A 6 -1.48 -1.97 10.07
C GLN A 6 0.03 -1.70 9.98
N TYR A 7 0.65 -2.27 8.95
CA TYR A 7 2.08 -2.07 8.67
C TYR A 7 2.42 -0.60 8.38
N LEU A 8 1.48 0.11 7.75
CA LEU A 8 1.53 1.54 7.49
C LEU A 8 0.64 2.28 8.49
N TYR A 9 1.03 3.50 8.85
CA TYR A 9 0.12 4.42 9.52
C TYR A 9 -1.00 4.86 8.56
N PRO A 10 -2.16 5.29 9.05
CA PRO A 10 -3.27 5.71 8.19
C PRO A 10 -2.89 6.79 7.17
N TYR A 11 -2.03 7.74 7.54
CA TYR A 11 -1.56 8.80 6.63
C TYR A 11 -0.61 8.27 5.54
N GLU A 12 0.25 7.31 5.86
CA GLU A 12 1.14 6.64 4.90
C GLU A 12 0.35 5.76 3.94
N GLU A 13 -0.67 5.05 4.45
CA GLU A 13 -1.57 4.26 3.61
C GLU A 13 -2.28 5.18 2.61
N ASN A 14 -2.83 6.33 3.06
CA ASN A 14 -3.49 7.28 2.16
C ASN A 14 -2.55 7.81 1.07
N ALA A 15 -1.33 8.22 1.41
CA ALA A 15 -0.35 8.70 0.42
C ALA A 15 0.00 7.61 -0.62
N LEU A 16 0.11 6.35 -0.20
CA LEU A 16 0.32 5.23 -1.11
C LEU A 16 -0.89 5.03 -2.03
N ILE A 17 -2.11 5.15 -1.52
CA ILE A 17 -3.34 5.03 -2.34
C ILE A 17 -3.41 6.16 -3.37
N GLU A 18 -3.15 7.41 -2.97
CA GLU A 18 -3.14 8.55 -3.88
C GLU A 18 -2.14 8.36 -5.02
N PHE A 19 -0.93 7.88 -4.71
CA PHE A 19 0.07 7.54 -5.71
C PHE A 19 -0.42 6.45 -6.67
N LEU A 20 -1.00 5.37 -6.16
CA LEU A 20 -1.53 4.28 -6.99
C LEU A 20 -2.68 4.73 -7.88
N LEU A 21 -3.57 5.59 -7.38
CA LEU A 21 -4.66 6.18 -8.15
C LEU A 21 -4.13 7.11 -9.23
N HIS A 22 -3.10 7.91 -8.93
CA HIS A 22 -2.45 8.78 -9.89
C HIS A 22 -1.81 7.98 -11.03
N GLU A 23 -1.03 6.95 -10.72
CA GLU A 23 -0.43 6.05 -11.73
C GLU A 23 -1.50 5.36 -12.59
N SER A 24 -2.64 4.97 -11.99
CA SER A 24 -3.78 4.45 -12.74
C SER A 24 -4.40 5.49 -13.67
N MET A 25 -4.49 6.75 -13.28
CA MET A 25 -4.96 7.84 -14.13
C MET A 25 -4.01 8.12 -15.31
N LEU A 26 -2.71 7.92 -15.10
CA LEU A 26 -1.68 8.01 -16.14
C LEU A 26 -1.65 6.78 -17.08
N GLY A 27 -2.57 5.83 -16.92
CA GLY A 27 -2.63 4.60 -17.72
C GLY A 27 -1.57 3.57 -17.37
N LYS A 28 -0.88 3.71 -16.23
CA LYS A 28 0.16 2.80 -15.75
C LYS A 28 -0.26 2.12 -14.45
N PRO A 29 -1.21 1.18 -14.47
CA PRO A 29 -1.64 0.51 -13.25
C PRO A 29 -0.46 -0.24 -12.59
N VAL A 30 -0.16 0.11 -11.34
CA VAL A 30 0.88 -0.55 -10.55
C VAL A 30 0.42 -1.96 -10.16
N ARG A 31 1.24 -2.96 -10.48
CA ARG A 31 0.94 -4.36 -10.14
C ARG A 31 1.02 -4.58 -8.62
N MET A 32 0.12 -5.41 -8.10
CA MET A 32 0.01 -5.76 -6.66
C MET A 32 1.33 -6.25 -6.05
N LYS A 33 2.15 -6.97 -6.83
CA LYS A 33 3.48 -7.45 -6.39
C LYS A 33 4.46 -6.33 -6.01
N HIS A 34 4.27 -5.12 -6.54
CA HIS A 34 5.11 -3.97 -6.22
C HIS A 34 4.59 -3.16 -5.03
N ILE A 35 3.32 -3.34 -4.64
CA ILE A 35 2.70 -2.55 -3.56
C ILE A 35 3.36 -2.84 -2.21
N THR A 36 3.81 -4.08 -1.97
CA THR A 36 4.57 -4.41 -0.75
C THR A 36 5.93 -3.70 -0.70
N SER A 37 6.62 -3.57 -1.84
CA SER A 37 7.90 -2.85 -1.94
C SER A 37 7.70 -1.34 -1.81
N LEU A 38 6.61 -0.81 -2.37
CA LEU A 38 6.23 0.60 -2.20
C LEU A 38 5.89 0.91 -0.73
N ALA A 39 5.09 0.07 -0.08
CA ALA A 39 4.80 0.21 1.35
C ALA A 39 6.08 0.19 2.19
N PHE A 40 7.03 -0.71 1.90
CA PHE A 40 8.34 -0.72 2.57
C PHE A 40 9.18 0.52 2.28
N SER A 41 9.00 1.15 1.12
CA SER A 41 9.70 2.38 0.78
C SER A 41 9.12 3.58 1.52
N VAL A 42 7.79 3.63 1.70
CA VAL A 42 7.11 4.65 2.50
C VAL A 42 7.58 4.62 3.96
N THR A 43 7.75 3.44 4.55
CA THR A 43 8.23 3.34 5.95
C THR A 43 9.67 3.80 6.14
N ARG A 44 10.44 4.04 5.07
CA ARG A 44 11.79 4.62 5.17
C ARG A 44 11.77 6.08 5.61
N HIS A 45 10.66 6.79 5.40
CA HIS A 45 10.49 8.16 5.89
C HIS A 45 10.39 8.24 7.42
N ARG A 46 10.14 7.11 8.10
CA ARG A 46 10.10 7.05 9.55
C ARG A 46 11.50 7.17 10.17
N PRO A 47 11.60 7.62 11.44
CA PRO A 47 12.82 7.50 12.23
C PRO A 47 13.35 6.07 12.24
N PRO A 48 14.67 5.86 12.34
CA PRO A 48 15.28 4.52 12.35
C PRO A 48 14.68 3.57 13.40
N ALA A 49 14.22 4.11 14.54
CA ALA A 49 13.61 3.33 15.62
C ALA A 49 12.25 2.71 15.25
N ASP A 50 11.47 3.37 14.39
CA ASP A 50 10.10 2.95 14.01
C ASP A 50 10.05 2.29 12.62
N ARG A 51 11.22 2.13 12.00
CA ARG A 51 11.34 1.55 10.66
C ARG A 51 11.28 0.02 10.75
N PRO A 52 10.32 -0.63 10.05
CA PRO A 52 10.32 -2.07 9.95
C PRO A 52 11.54 -2.55 9.14
N LEU A 53 12.16 -3.64 9.59
CA LEU A 53 13.35 -4.23 8.94
C LEU A 53 13.02 -5.06 7.69
N LYS A 54 11.77 -5.48 7.54
CA LYS A 54 11.31 -6.36 6.46
C LYS A 54 10.07 -5.80 5.80
N PRO A 55 9.91 -5.98 4.47
CA PRO A 55 8.69 -5.59 3.77
C PRO A 55 7.48 -6.37 4.28
N PRO A 56 6.26 -5.84 4.09
CA PRO A 56 5.05 -6.55 4.45
C PRO A 56 4.87 -7.78 3.54
N GLY A 57 4.38 -8.88 4.12
CA GLY A 57 4.18 -10.13 3.39
C GLY A 57 3.09 -10.03 2.30
N ALA A 58 3.04 -11.01 1.39
CA ALA A 58 2.09 -11.02 0.26
C ALA A 58 0.61 -10.94 0.71
N ASN A 59 0.28 -11.46 1.89
CA ASN A 59 -1.07 -11.39 2.45
C ASN A 59 -1.48 -9.97 2.90
N TRP A 60 -0.51 -9.08 3.15
CA TRP A 60 -0.78 -7.69 3.50
C TRP A 60 -1.38 -6.92 2.32
N ALA A 61 -0.87 -7.14 1.11
CA ALA A 61 -1.38 -6.52 -0.10
C ALA A 61 -2.86 -6.90 -0.37
N LYS A 62 -3.20 -8.18 -0.16
CA LYS A 62 -4.61 -8.63 -0.19
C LYS A 62 -5.45 -7.96 0.91
N GLY A 63 -4.87 -7.75 2.09
CA GLY A 63 -5.50 -6.99 3.17
C GLY A 63 -5.77 -5.54 2.79
N LEU A 64 -4.86 -4.90 2.06
CA LEU A 64 -5.01 -3.54 1.55
C LEU A 64 -6.16 -3.45 0.53
N GLU A 65 -6.24 -4.38 -0.43
CA GLU A 65 -7.36 -4.47 -1.38
C GLU A 65 -8.71 -4.59 -0.67
N ARG A 66 -8.78 -5.41 0.40
CA ARG A 66 -10.01 -5.56 1.20
C ARG A 66 -10.39 -4.29 1.96
N ARG A 67 -9.40 -3.50 2.42
CA ARG A 67 -9.64 -2.24 3.11
C ARG A 67 -10.01 -1.10 2.15
N ARG A 68 -9.51 -1.16 0.91
CA ARG A 68 -9.63 -0.09 -0.09
C ARG A 68 -10.20 -0.63 -1.41
N PRO A 69 -11.52 -0.86 -1.48
CA PRO A 69 -12.17 -1.36 -2.70
C PRO A 69 -11.99 -0.42 -3.91
N GLU A 70 -11.65 0.86 -3.67
CA GLU A 70 -11.32 1.85 -4.70
C GLU A 70 -10.15 1.43 -5.61
N LEU A 71 -9.17 0.71 -5.07
CA LEU A 71 -8.06 0.15 -5.86
C LEU A 71 -8.51 -1.02 -6.75
N VAL A 72 -9.49 -1.80 -6.29
CA VAL A 72 -10.02 -2.97 -6.99
C VAL A 72 -10.96 -2.54 -8.12
N ALA A 73 -11.76 -1.49 -7.91
CA ALA A 73 -12.72 -0.99 -8.90
C ALA A 73 -12.05 -0.52 -10.20
N ARG A 74 -10.80 -0.03 -10.14
CA ARG A 74 -10.04 0.41 -11.32
C ARG A 74 -9.28 -0.70 -12.04
N LYS A 75 -9.07 -1.85 -11.39
CA LYS A 75 -8.46 -3.04 -12.00
C LYS A 75 -9.33 -3.66 -13.09
N ASN A 76 -10.66 -3.48 -13.01
CA ASN A 76 -11.64 -4.09 -13.92
C ASN A 76 -12.04 -3.21 -15.11
N ARG A 77 -11.43 -2.02 -15.29
CA ARG A 77 -11.53 -1.27 -16.55
C ARG A 77 -10.31 -1.60 -17.40
N SER A 78 -10.38 -2.72 -18.09
CA SER A 78 -9.54 -3.06 -19.25
C SER A 78 -10.47 -3.57 -20.33
#